data_AF-A0A1B9L1V4-F1
#
_entry.id   AF-A0A1B9L1V4-F1
#
_cell.length_a   1.000
_cell.length_b   1.000
_cell.length_c   1.000
_cell.angle_alpha   90.00
_cell.angle_beta   90.00
_cell.angle_gamma   90.00
#
_symmetry.space_group_name_H-M   'P 1'
#
loop_
_entity.id
_entity.type
_entity.pdbx_description
1 polymer ?
#
loop_
_entity_poly.entity_id
_entity_poly.type
_entity_poly.pdbx_seq_one_letter_code
_entity_poly.pdbx_strand_id
1 'polypeptide(L)' 'MKNRFTIEDQIKATAHVECRKDTNVINEIPMAYKDINAVMAAQNELVEIMHQLRKVVCEEVKIIEEQSSIFI' A
#
# COMPACT_ATOMS: atom_id res chain seq x y z
N MET A 1 -4.00 17.03 8.26
CA MET A 1 -3.33 16.29 9.35
C MET A 1 -1.90 16.07 8.93
N LYS A 2 -0.90 16.64 9.60
CA LYS A 2 0.51 16.44 9.24
C LYS A 2 1.23 15.78 10.41
N ASN A 3 2.00 14.73 10.10
CA ASN A 3 2.93 13.97 10.95
C ASN A 3 2.32 12.96 11.93
N ARG A 4 1.56 11.99 11.42
CA ARG A 4 1.18 10.78 12.20
C ARG A 4 2.26 9.69 12.23
N PHE A 5 3.20 9.75 11.31
CA PHE A 5 4.16 8.68 11.07
C PHE A 5 5.58 9.24 10.96
N THR A 6 6.57 8.41 11.29
CA THR A 6 8.00 8.71 11.23
C THR A 6 8.68 7.98 10.07
N ILE A 7 9.89 8.40 9.70
CA ILE A 7 10.69 7.69 8.68
C ILE A 7 11.01 6.27 9.15
N GLU A 8 11.21 6.06 10.45
CA GLU A 8 11.42 4.72 11.01
C GLU A 8 10.21 3.81 10.80
N ASP A 9 9.01 4.35 10.97
CA ASP A 9 7.78 3.61 10.66
C ASP A 9 7.75 3.20 9.19
N GLN A 10 8.15 4.11 8.29
CA GLN A 10 8.20 3.81 6.86
C GLN A 10 9.24 2.72 6.56
N ILE A 11 10.43 2.79 7.16
CA ILE A 11 11.47 1.76 7.01
C ILE A 11 10.96 0.40 7.48
N LYS A 12 10.34 0.34 8.66
CA LYS A 12 9.81 -0.91 9.23
C LYS A 12 8.68 -1.49 8.37
N ALA A 13 7.72 -0.65 7.97
CA ALA A 13 6.58 -1.07 7.18
C ALA A 13 6.96 -1.53 5.76
N THR A 14 8.06 -1.02 5.21
CA THR A 14 8.52 -1.33 3.84
C THR A 14 9.84 -2.12 3.80
N ALA A 15 10.19 -2.83 4.87
CA ALA A 15 11.46 -3.58 4.96
C ALA A 15 11.62 -4.66 3.86
N HIS A 16 10.51 -5.12 3.27
CA HIS A 16 10.46 -6.15 2.24
C HIS A 16 10.27 -5.61 0.82
N VAL A 17 10.25 -4.27 0.65
CA VAL A 17 10.03 -3.61 -0.64
C VAL A 17 11.13 -2.59 -0.87
N GLU A 18 11.70 -2.61 -2.07
CA GLU A 18 12.62 -1.57 -2.50
C GLU A 18 11.84 -0.31 -2.86
N CYS A 19 12.03 0.75 -2.08
CA CYS A 19 11.30 1.99 -2.24
C CYS A 19 12.09 3.16 -1.64
N ARG A 20 11.74 4.36 -2.10
CA ARG A 20 12.21 5.63 -1.54
C ARG A 20 11.71 5.81 -0.09
N LYS A 21 12.58 6.30 0.80
CA LYS A 21 12.30 6.45 2.24
C LYS A 21 12.78 7.82 2.73
N ASP A 22 12.00 8.86 2.48
CA ASP A 22 12.31 10.23 2.88
C ASP A 22 11.06 11.00 3.36
N THR A 23 11.25 12.21 3.86
CA THR A 23 10.15 13.00 4.44
C THR A 23 9.06 13.39 3.45
N ASN A 24 9.36 13.42 2.15
CA ASN A 24 8.37 13.82 1.14
C ASN A 24 7.32 12.73 0.89
N VAL A 25 7.62 11.50 1.31
CA VAL A 25 6.83 10.30 1.03
C VAL A 25 6.22 9.65 2.28
N ILE A 26 6.44 10.25 3.44
CA ILE A 26 6.02 9.72 4.74
C ILE A 26 4.50 9.59 4.93
N ASN A 27 3.73 10.45 4.23
CA ASN A 27 2.26 10.41 4.28
C ASN A 27 1.68 9.29 3.42
N GLU A 28 2.54 8.58 2.70
CA GLU A 28 2.15 7.50 1.83
C GLU A 28 2.61 6.14 2.39
N ILE A 29 3.04 6.05 3.66
CA ILE A 29 3.29 4.78 4.37
C ILE A 29 2.05 3.86 4.32
N PRO A 30 2.16 2.50 4.34
CA PRO A 30 0.98 1.63 4.17
C PRO A 30 -0.12 1.90 5.21
N MET A 31 0.28 2.26 6.42
CA MET A 31 -0.63 2.61 7.52
C MET A 31 -1.42 3.91 7.32
N ALA A 32 -1.11 4.70 6.28
CA ALA A 32 -1.89 5.89 5.90
C ALA A 32 -3.17 5.53 5.12
N TYR A 33 -3.26 4.31 4.60
CA TYR A 33 -4.39 3.81 3.81
C TYR A 33 -5.26 2.84 4.62
N LYS A 34 -6.42 2.49 4.07
CA LYS A 34 -7.30 1.45 4.63
C LYS A 34 -6.76 0.09 4.22
N ASP A 35 -6.97 -0.94 5.06
CA ASP A 35 -6.67 -2.33 4.71
C ASP A 35 -7.46 -2.75 3.47
N ILE A 36 -6.73 -3.05 2.40
CA ILE A 36 -7.29 -3.51 1.14
C ILE A 36 -8.11 -4.79 1.26
N ASN A 37 -7.79 -5.71 2.17
CA ASN A 37 -8.59 -6.92 2.36
C ASN A 37 -9.98 -6.58 2.89
N ALA A 38 -10.06 -5.59 3.78
CA ALA A 38 -11.34 -5.09 4.28
C ALA A 38 -12.16 -4.39 3.17
N VAL A 39 -11.49 -3.64 2.27
CA VAL A 39 -12.13 -3.02 1.11
C VAL A 39 -12.65 -4.07 0.13
N MET A 40 -11.84 -5.06 -0.22
CA MET A 40 -12.22 -6.14 -1.14
C MET A 40 -13.36 -7.00 -0.55
N ALA A 41 -13.32 -7.30 0.75
CA ALA A 41 -14.39 -8.03 1.42
C ALA A 41 -15.73 -7.27 1.39
N ALA A 42 -15.70 -5.94 1.51
CA ALA A 42 -16.89 -5.10 1.45
C ALA A 42 -17.53 -5.00 0.05
N GLN A 43 -16.82 -5.46 -1.00
CA GLN A 43 -17.28 -5.38 -2.39
C GLN A 43 -17.32 -6.75 -3.09
N ASN A 44 -17.27 -7.85 -2.32
CA ASN A 44 -17.18 -9.21 -2.85
C ASN A 44 -18.32 -9.64 -3.78
N GLU A 45 -19.49 -8.99 -3.70
CA GLU A 45 -20.62 -9.23 -4.60
C GLU A 45 -20.45 -8.58 -5.99
N LEU A 46 -19.52 -7.63 -6.13
CA LEU A 46 -19.32 -6.82 -7.34
C LEU A 46 -18.02 -7.14 -8.07
N VAL A 47 -17.09 -7.85 -7.43
CA VAL A 47 -15.76 -8.11 -7.97
C VAL A 47 -15.34 -9.55 -7.73
N GLU A 48 -14.62 -10.12 -8.71
CA GLU A 48 -13.98 -11.42 -8.59
C GLU A 48 -12.46 -11.24 -8.51
N ILE A 49 -11.82 -11.93 -7.55
CA ILE A 49 -10.36 -11.87 -7.39
C ILE A 49 -9.73 -12.93 -8.29
N MET A 50 -9.16 -12.49 -9.42
CA MET A 50 -8.41 -13.37 -10.31
C MET A 50 -7.07 -13.78 -9.71
N HIS A 51 -6.24 -12.80 -9.35
CA HIS A 51 -4.87 -13.02 -8.88
C HIS A 51 -4.47 -12.02 -7.80
N GLN A 52 -3.62 -12.45 -6.87
CA GLN A 52 -3.02 -11.60 -5.86
C GLN A 52 -1.52 -11.42 -6.13
N LEU A 53 -1.08 -10.17 -6.29
CA LEU A 53 0.31 -9.83 -6.56
C LEU A 53 1.02 -9.28 -5.33
N ARG A 54 2.30 -9.67 -5.16
CA ARG A 54 3.19 -9.15 -4.11
C ARG A 54 4.14 -8.13 -4.73
N LYS A 55 4.27 -6.95 -4.11
CA LYS A 55 5.20 -5.92 -4.58
C LYS A 55 6.64 -6.22 -4.16
N VAL A 56 7.57 -5.85 -5.04
CA VAL A 56 9.02 -5.90 -4.81
C VAL A 56 9.68 -4.51 -4.98
N VAL A 57 9.08 -3.59 -5.73
CA VAL A 57 9.58 -2.22 -5.99
C VAL A 57 8.43 -1.19 -6.00
N CYS A 58 8.68 0.08 -5.60
CA CYS A 58 7.77 1.24 -5.77
C CYS A 58 8.50 2.47 -6.37
N GLU A 59 7.91 3.14 -7.38
CA GLU A 59 8.52 4.29 -8.12
C GLU A 59 8.33 5.67 -7.47
N GLU A 60 7.08 6.06 -7.23
CA GLU A 60 6.76 7.12 -6.27
C GLU A 60 6.08 6.39 -5.12
N VAL A 61 6.30 6.80 -3.88
CA VAL A 61 5.76 6.09 -2.71
C VAL A 61 4.24 6.27 -2.63
N LYS A 62 3.54 6.52 -3.74
CA LYS A 62 2.17 6.08 -3.95
C LYS A 62 2.09 4.59 -3.57
N ILE A 63 1.92 4.34 -2.28
CA ILE A 63 1.38 3.11 -1.75
C ILE A 63 -0.08 3.24 -2.03
N ILE A 64 -0.38 3.14 -3.32
CA ILE A 64 -1.61 2.49 -3.66
C ILE A 64 -1.39 1.09 -3.10
N GLU A 65 -2.08 0.76 -2.01
CA GLU A 65 -2.57 -0.60 -1.78
C GLU A 65 -3.49 -0.99 -2.96
N GLU A 66 -2.97 -0.93 -4.17
CA GLU A 66 -3.35 -1.79 -5.26
C GLU A 66 -2.33 -2.92 -5.10
N GLN A 67 -2.68 -4.06 -4.48
CA GLN A 67 -3.60 -5.00 -5.10
C GLN A 67 -3.86 -4.61 -6.54
N SER A 68 -2.81 -4.79 -7.35
CA SER A 68 -2.98 -5.08 -8.76
C SER A 68 -3.82 -6.35 -8.85
N SER A 69 -5.11 -6.23 -8.57
CA SER A 69 -6.14 -7.10 -9.08
C SER A 69 -6.09 -6.86 -10.57
N ILE A 70 -5.39 -7.76 -11.29
CA ILE A 70 -5.65 -7.90 -12.71
C ILE A 70 -7.16 -8.18 -12.81
N PHE A 71 -7.90 -7.20 -13.29
CA PHE A 71 -9.27 -7.37 -13.77
C PHE A 71 -9.19 -8.23 -15.03
N ILE A 72 -9.91 -9.35 -15.02
CA ILE A 72 -10.61 -9.88 -16.20
C ILE A 72 -12.08 -9.62 -15.94
#